data_AF-A0A4Q1RFI9-F1
#
_entry.id   AF-A0A4Q1RFI9-F1
#
_cell.length_a   1.000
_cell.length_b   1.000
_cell.length_c   1.000
_cell.angle_alpha   90.00
_cell.angle_beta   90.00
_cell.angle_gamma   90.00
#
_symmetry.space_group_name_H-M   'P 1'
#
loop_
_entity.id
_entity.type
_entity.pdbx_description
1 polymer ?
#
loop_
_entity_poly.entity_id
_entity_poly.type
_entity_poly.pdbx_seq_one_letter_code
_entity_poly.pdbx_strand_id
1 'polypeptide(L)'
;MGMMRFIYDENRKKLIINHENTMFKTYTEIIGKYSVLFKQYECDLKISISWSDFKVKSSDCRLPFHTGYSCYISCEVQKEGKTVRVKDTEGEVKYYSVEVVWQISSIERGSLLKEKRFFKPVVELYTDIDEVEEDMRGLLQLLDKFPMMTNMD
;
A
#
# COMPACT_ATOMS: atom_id res chain seq x y z
N MET A 1 -3.84 -16.00 -1.48
CA MET A 1 -4.86 -14.94 -1.38
C MET A 1 -5.83 -15.18 -0.25
N GLY A 2 -5.39 -14.88 0.98
CA GLY A 2 -6.29 -14.79 2.13
C GLY A 2 -7.09 -13.49 2.07
N MET A 3 -8.43 -13.59 2.04
CA MET A 3 -9.32 -12.43 2.02
C MET A 3 -10.55 -12.71 2.87
N MET A 4 -10.92 -11.78 3.75
CA MET A 4 -12.19 -11.82 4.46
C MET A 4 -13.16 -10.83 3.83
N ARG A 5 -14.40 -11.28 3.54
CA ARG A 5 -15.42 -10.46 2.89
C ARG A 5 -16.73 -10.50 3.65
N PHE A 6 -17.37 -9.34 3.84
CA PHE A 6 -18.68 -9.27 4.50
C PHE A 6 -19.46 -8.01 4.14
N ILE A 7 -20.79 -8.04 4.32
CA ILE A 7 -21.64 -6.86 4.13
C ILE A 7 -21.31 -5.84 5.22
N TYR A 8 -21.05 -4.59 4.80
CA TYR A 8 -20.80 -3.50 5.72
C TYR A 8 -21.98 -3.28 6.66
N ASP A 9 -21.65 -3.13 7.94
CA ASP A 9 -22.55 -2.77 9.02
C ASP A 9 -21.77 -1.91 10.01
N GLU A 10 -22.43 -0.91 10.60
CA GLU A 10 -21.84 0.06 11.52
C GLU A 10 -21.20 -0.63 12.75
N ASN A 11 -21.77 -1.74 13.21
CA ASN A 11 -21.22 -2.51 14.34
C ASN A 11 -19.87 -3.17 14.00
N ARG A 12 -19.51 -3.26 12.72
CA ARG A 12 -18.28 -3.91 12.25
C ARG A 12 -17.14 -2.93 11.99
N LYS A 13 -17.33 -1.62 12.20
CA LYS A 13 -16.25 -0.61 12.06
C LYS A 13 -14.97 -0.98 12.82
N LYS A 14 -15.13 -1.46 14.07
CA LYS A 14 -13.99 -1.87 14.90
C LYS A 14 -13.19 -3.02 14.28
N LEU A 15 -13.86 -3.94 13.57
CA LEU A 15 -13.19 -5.04 12.89
C LEU A 15 -12.28 -4.51 11.76
N ILE A 16 -12.77 -3.55 10.97
CA ILE A 16 -12.00 -2.93 9.89
C ILE A 16 -10.79 -2.18 10.46
N ILE A 17 -11.00 -1.34 11.48
CA ILE A 17 -9.93 -0.58 12.13
C ILE A 17 -8.86 -1.51 12.72
N ASN A 18 -9.27 -2.56 13.43
CA ASN A 18 -8.34 -3.51 14.03
C ASN A 18 -7.53 -4.25 12.96
N HIS A 19 -8.16 -4.63 11.86
CA HIS A 19 -7.49 -5.23 10.73
C HIS A 19 -6.45 -4.27 10.14
N GLU A 20 -6.82 -3.02 9.82
CA GLU A 20 -5.90 -2.01 9.27
C GLU A 20 -4.67 -1.80 10.17
N ASN A 21 -4.89 -1.64 11.47
CA ASN A 21 -3.79 -1.46 12.43
C ASN A 21 -2.89 -2.70 12.53
N THR A 22 -3.47 -3.89 12.46
CA THR A 22 -2.73 -5.17 12.51
C THR A 22 -1.88 -5.34 11.25
N MET A 23 -2.44 -5.05 10.08
CA MET A 23 -1.72 -5.10 8.82
C MET A 23 -0.59 -4.06 8.81
N PHE A 24 -0.84 -2.83 9.25
CA PHE A 24 0.21 -1.80 9.33
C PHE A 24 1.38 -2.22 10.21
N LYS A 25 1.10 -2.80 11.38
CA LYS A 25 2.13 -3.33 12.26
C LYS A 25 2.92 -4.46 11.60
N THR A 26 2.21 -5.41 10.98
CA THR A 26 2.82 -6.58 10.31
C THR A 26 3.73 -6.16 9.16
N TYR A 27 3.27 -5.25 8.31
CA TYR A 27 4.05 -4.71 7.19
C TYR A 27 5.28 -3.97 7.70
N THR A 28 5.13 -3.14 8.72
CA THR A 28 6.25 -2.43 9.35
C THR A 28 7.32 -3.40 9.85
N GLU A 29 6.92 -4.51 10.49
CA GLU A 29 7.85 -5.54 10.96
C GLU A 29 8.57 -6.28 9.82
N ILE A 30 7.87 -6.60 8.72
CA ILE A 30 8.46 -7.26 7.55
C ILE A 30 9.43 -6.32 6.83
N ILE A 31 8.97 -5.12 6.47
CA ILE A 31 9.74 -4.11 5.74
C ILE A 31 10.96 -3.68 6.57
N GLY A 32 10.83 -3.56 7.90
CA GLY A 32 11.93 -3.19 8.79
C GLY A 32 13.14 -4.15 8.72
N LYS A 33 12.94 -5.41 8.32
CA LYS A 33 14.05 -6.36 8.11
C LYS A 33 14.94 -5.96 6.93
N TYR A 34 14.40 -5.21 5.98
CA TYR A 34 15.12 -4.78 4.78
C TYR A 34 15.89 -3.47 4.98
N SER A 35 15.65 -2.72 6.08
CA SER A 35 16.28 -1.41 6.30
C SER A 35 17.81 -1.46 6.19
N VAL A 36 18.46 -2.53 6.67
CA VAL A 36 19.92 -2.70 6.58
C VAL A 36 20.40 -2.81 5.12
N LEU A 37 19.63 -3.43 4.24
CA LEU A 37 19.97 -3.58 2.82
C LEU A 37 19.90 -2.22 2.11
N PHE A 38 18.84 -1.44 2.35
CA PHE A 38 18.70 -0.10 1.76
C PHE A 38 19.73 0.91 2.27
N LYS A 39 20.21 0.75 3.51
CA LYS A 39 21.27 1.60 4.05
C LYS A 39 22.59 1.51 3.27
N GLN A 40 22.84 0.43 2.55
CA GLN A 40 24.02 0.30 1.68
C GLN A 40 24.01 1.31 0.51
N TYR A 41 22.83 1.79 0.12
CA TYR A 41 22.62 2.82 -0.90
C TYR A 41 22.42 4.22 -0.30
N GLU A 42 22.69 4.37 1.01
CA GLU A 42 22.38 5.57 1.79
C GLU A 42 20.89 5.94 1.75
N CYS A 43 20.03 4.93 1.63
CA CYS A 43 18.58 5.10 1.58
C CYS A 43 17.93 4.67 2.91
N ASP A 44 16.79 5.29 3.20
CA ASP A 44 15.89 5.00 4.30
C ASP A 44 14.55 4.47 3.77
N LEU A 45 13.83 3.70 4.58
CA LEU A 45 12.49 3.24 4.25
C LEU A 45 11.47 4.05 5.04
N LYS A 46 10.56 4.72 4.35
CA LYS A 46 9.44 5.42 4.96
C LYS A 46 8.16 4.65 4.70
N ILE A 47 7.58 4.15 5.77
CA ILE A 47 6.35 3.36 5.75
C ILE A 47 5.20 4.26 6.21
N SER A 48 4.11 4.27 5.47
CA SER A 48 2.93 5.09 5.76
C SER A 48 1.64 4.31 5.52
N ILE A 49 0.57 4.76 6.18
CA ILE A 49 -0.79 4.29 5.96
C ILE A 49 -1.63 5.47 5.49
N SER A 50 -2.48 5.24 4.50
CA SER A 50 -3.34 6.28 3.96
C SER A 50 -4.72 5.74 3.62
N TRP A 51 -5.67 6.66 3.53
CA TRP A 51 -7.07 6.37 3.20
C TRP A 51 -7.52 7.19 2.01
N SER A 52 -8.35 6.59 1.16
CA SER A 52 -8.94 7.28 0.02
C SER A 52 -10.41 6.95 -0.13
N ASP A 53 -11.10 7.80 -0.88
CA ASP A 53 -12.44 7.58 -1.36
C ASP A 53 -12.66 8.27 -2.72
N PHE A 54 -13.90 8.28 -3.23
CA PHE A 54 -14.23 8.91 -4.51
C PHE A 54 -13.96 10.43 -4.60
N LYS A 55 -13.83 11.11 -3.46
CA LYS A 55 -13.59 12.55 -3.34
C LYS A 55 -12.15 12.87 -2.93
N VAL A 56 -11.57 12.03 -2.09
CA VAL A 56 -10.26 12.22 -1.46
C VAL A 56 -9.31 11.16 -2.00
N LYS A 57 -8.33 11.57 -2.80
CA LYS A 57 -7.37 10.63 -3.41
C LYS A 57 -6.43 10.00 -2.39
N SER A 58 -6.06 10.73 -1.34
CA SER A 58 -5.23 10.25 -0.23
C SER A 58 -5.42 11.15 0.99
N SER A 59 -5.44 10.54 2.17
CA SER A 59 -5.56 11.19 3.47
C SER A 59 -4.69 10.48 4.49
N ASP A 60 -3.98 11.23 5.32
CA ASP A 60 -3.23 10.73 6.48
C ASP A 60 -4.14 10.46 7.69
N CYS A 61 -5.43 10.76 7.57
CA CYS A 61 -6.45 10.52 8.59
C CYS A 61 -7.50 9.56 8.04
N ARG A 62 -7.93 8.61 8.87
CA ARG A 62 -8.98 7.66 8.50
C ARG A 62 -10.26 8.41 8.10
N LEU A 63 -10.71 8.16 6.89
CA LEU A 63 -11.96 8.71 6.36
C LEU A 63 -13.18 7.99 6.96
N PRO A 64 -14.36 8.61 6.94
CA PRO A 64 -15.59 7.92 7.28
C PRO A 64 -15.82 6.70 6.38
N PHE A 65 -16.30 5.60 6.95
CA PHE A 65 -16.59 4.38 6.20
C PHE A 65 -17.82 4.57 5.30
N HIS A 66 -17.64 4.36 4.00
CA HIS A 66 -18.70 4.33 3.00
C HIS A 66 -18.24 3.62 1.73
N THR A 67 -19.14 3.41 0.78
CA THR A 67 -18.78 2.88 -0.54
C THR A 67 -17.71 3.74 -1.22
N GLY A 68 -16.67 3.09 -1.73
CA GLY A 68 -15.48 3.71 -2.32
C GLY A 68 -14.35 3.93 -1.33
N TYR A 69 -14.56 3.69 -0.03
CA TYR A 69 -13.50 3.75 0.97
C TYR A 69 -12.43 2.71 0.66
N SER A 70 -11.17 3.10 0.74
CA SER A 70 -10.02 2.20 0.66
C SER A 70 -8.93 2.61 1.64
N CYS A 71 -8.16 1.63 2.13
CA CYS A 71 -7.00 1.83 2.98
C CYS A 71 -5.78 1.15 2.37
N TYR A 72 -4.66 1.87 2.39
CA TYR A 72 -3.41 1.44 1.80
C TYR A 72 -2.25 1.57 2.76
N ILE A 73 -1.28 0.66 2.63
CA ILE A 73 0.06 0.80 3.18
C ILE A 73 0.99 1.12 2.02
N SER A 74 1.93 2.04 2.22
CA SER A 74 2.96 2.36 1.24
C SER A 74 4.34 2.33 1.87
N CYS A 75 5.34 1.98 1.06
CA CYS A 75 6.75 2.06 1.40
C CYS A 75 7.47 2.89 0.34
N GLU A 76 7.98 4.06 0.74
CA GLU A 76 8.84 4.92 -0.06
C GLU A 76 10.30 4.63 0.29
N VAL A 77 11.14 4.36 -0.71
CA VAL A 77 12.59 4.38 -0.53
C VAL A 77 13.04 5.82 -0.64
N GLN A 78 13.62 6.36 0.43
CA GLN A 78 14.00 7.77 0.51
C GLN A 78 15.50 7.94 0.58
N LYS A 79 16.01 8.95 -0.12
CA LYS A 79 17.36 9.49 0.08
C LYS A 79 17.22 10.97 0.41
N GLU A 80 17.82 11.40 1.52
CA GLU A 80 17.72 12.78 2.01
C GLU A 80 16.25 13.27 2.19
N GLY A 81 15.35 12.36 2.59
CA GLY A 81 13.95 12.66 2.84
C GLY A 81 13.06 12.81 1.60
N LYS A 82 13.59 12.54 0.40
CA LYS A 82 12.84 12.52 -0.87
C LYS A 82 12.79 11.09 -1.42
N THR A 83 11.66 10.70 -2.02
CA THR A 83 11.52 9.40 -2.69
C THR A 83 12.51 9.28 -3.84
N VAL A 84 13.25 8.18 -3.85
CA VAL A 84 14.27 7.87 -4.85
C VAL A 84 13.61 7.64 -6.21
N ARG A 85 14.26 8.17 -7.25
CA ARG A 85 13.92 7.89 -8.64
C ARG A 85 15.12 7.29 -9.33
N VAL A 86 14.92 6.23 -10.09
CA VAL A 86 15.96 5.59 -10.90
C VAL A 86 15.70 5.80 -12.38
N LYS A 87 16.76 5.99 -13.16
CA LYS A 87 16.65 6.23 -14.59
C LYS A 87 16.36 4.92 -15.32
N ASP A 88 15.34 4.94 -16.17
CA ASP A 88 15.13 3.87 -17.12
C ASP A 88 16.19 3.95 -18.23
N THR A 89 16.98 2.88 -18.39
CA THR A 89 18.01 2.77 -19.41
C THR A 89 17.50 2.14 -20.71
N GLU A 90 16.31 1.55 -20.68
CA GLU A 90 15.66 0.90 -21.83
C GLU A 90 14.75 1.89 -22.60
N GLY A 91 14.37 3.00 -21.96
CA GLY A 91 13.82 4.18 -22.62
C GLY A 91 12.29 4.19 -22.79
N GLU A 92 11.59 3.33 -22.06
CA GLU A 92 10.13 3.28 -22.04
C GLU A 92 9.54 4.43 -21.21
N VAL A 93 10.23 4.82 -20.14
CA VAL A 93 9.83 5.95 -19.28
C VAL A 93 11.01 6.86 -18.95
N LYS A 94 10.71 8.04 -18.39
CA LYS A 94 11.77 8.98 -17.95
C LYS A 94 12.50 8.46 -16.71
N TYR A 95 11.77 7.85 -15.78
CA TYR A 95 12.27 7.30 -14.52
C TYR A 95 11.23 6.37 -13.89
N TYR A 96 11.69 5.52 -12.96
CA TYR A 96 10.83 4.78 -12.03
C TYR A 96 10.95 5.39 -10.62
N SER A 97 9.81 5.61 -9.97
CA SER A 97 9.76 5.93 -8.54
C SER A 97 10.02 4.64 -7.76
N VAL A 98 10.92 4.66 -6.78
CA VAL A 98 11.22 3.48 -5.97
C VAL A 98 10.30 3.47 -4.75
N GLU A 99 9.07 3.03 -4.99
CA GLU A 99 8.01 2.93 -4.00
C GLU A 99 7.04 1.80 -4.34
N VAL A 100 6.27 1.37 -3.35
CA VAL A 100 5.23 0.35 -3.52
C VAL A 100 4.03 0.68 -2.63
N VAL A 101 2.85 0.26 -3.06
CA VAL A 101 1.58 0.50 -2.37
C VAL A 101 0.75 -0.79 -2.36
N TRP A 102 0.21 -1.15 -1.20
CA TRP A 102 -0.66 -2.31 -1.02
C TRP A 102 -2.00 -1.88 -0.45
N GLN A 103 -3.09 -2.37 -1.05
CA GLN A 103 -4.43 -2.18 -0.51
C GLN A 103 -4.70 -3.22 0.57
N ILE A 104 -5.08 -2.77 1.77
CA ILE A 104 -5.32 -3.67 2.91
C ILE A 104 -6.79 -3.74 3.31
N SER A 105 -7.59 -2.74 2.93
CA SER A 105 -9.05 -2.84 3.05
C SER A 105 -9.77 -2.00 2.01
N SER A 106 -11.00 -2.38 1.70
CA SER A 106 -11.90 -1.62 0.84
C SER A 106 -13.37 -1.79 1.25
N ILE A 107 -14.21 -0.83 0.88
CA ILE A 107 -15.66 -0.94 0.94
C ILE A 107 -16.21 -0.66 -0.44
N GLU A 108 -16.47 -1.72 -1.20
CA GLU A 108 -16.95 -1.61 -2.57
C GLU A 108 -18.45 -1.80 -2.68
N ARG A 109 -19.02 -1.43 -3.84
CA ARG A 109 -20.38 -1.89 -4.16
C ARG A 109 -20.31 -3.40 -4.38
N GLY A 110 -21.02 -4.15 -3.56
CA GLY A 110 -21.15 -5.59 -3.75
C GLY A 110 -21.83 -5.88 -5.08
N SER A 111 -21.05 -6.27 -6.09
CA SER A 111 -21.53 -7.23 -7.09
C SER A 111 -21.23 -8.61 -6.54
N LEU A 112 -22.16 -9.56 -6.72
CA LEU A 112 -22.15 -10.95 -6.26
C LEU A 112 -22.84 -11.19 -4.91
N LEU A 113 -24.09 -11.64 -4.97
CA LEU A 113 -24.46 -13.06 -4.87
C LEU A 113 -25.89 -13.24 -5.42
N LYS A 114 -26.23 -14.49 -5.79
CA LYS A 114 -27.52 -14.99 -6.32
C LYS A 114 -28.78 -14.64 -5.50
N GLU A 115 -28.66 -13.82 -4.48
CA GLU A 115 -29.76 -13.31 -3.67
C GLU A 115 -29.86 -11.80 -3.84
N LYS A 116 -30.79 -11.33 -4.68
CA LYS A 116 -31.46 -10.01 -4.75
C LYS A 116 -30.97 -8.83 -3.84
N ARG A 117 -29.68 -8.59 -3.66
CA ARG A 117 -29.12 -7.52 -2.80
C ARG A 117 -28.11 -6.68 -3.58
N PHE A 118 -28.57 -6.14 -4.72
CA PHE A 118 -27.76 -5.44 -5.72
C PHE A 118 -27.12 -4.11 -5.29
N PHE A 119 -27.10 -3.73 -4.01
CA PHE A 119 -26.69 -2.37 -3.60
C PHE A 119 -26.02 -2.24 -2.23
N LYS A 120 -25.77 -3.32 -1.50
CA LYS A 120 -25.16 -3.19 -0.17
C LYS A 120 -23.64 -3.01 -0.28
N PRO A 121 -23.02 -2.11 0.50
CA PRO A 121 -21.57 -2.00 0.55
C PRO A 121 -20.98 -3.28 1.12
N VAL A 122 -19.90 -3.76 0.51
CA VAL A 122 -19.19 -4.97 0.89
C VAL A 122 -17.78 -4.58 1.31
N VAL A 123 -17.40 -5.02 2.49
CA VAL A 123 -16.05 -4.87 3.02
C VAL A 123 -15.20 -6.01 2.52
N GLU A 124 -14.02 -5.69 2.03
CA GLU A 124 -12.95 -6.64 1.73
C GLU A 124 -11.75 -6.29 2.61
N LEU A 125 -11.24 -7.29 3.34
CA LEU A 125 -10.06 -7.20 4.19
C LEU A 125 -9.00 -8.13 3.58
N TYR A 126 -7.90 -7.55 3.10
CA TYR A 126 -6.82 -8.30 2.46
C TYR A 126 -5.83 -8.73 3.53
N THR A 127 -5.54 -10.03 3.62
CA THR A 127 -4.65 -10.59 4.66
C THR A 127 -3.37 -11.19 4.10
N ASP A 128 -3.22 -11.15 2.77
CA ASP A 128 -2.03 -11.67 2.11
C ASP A 128 -0.83 -10.76 2.38
N ILE A 129 0.30 -11.37 2.71
CA ILE A 129 1.56 -10.68 3.01
C ILE A 129 2.71 -11.19 2.15
N ASP A 130 2.47 -12.23 1.33
CA ASP A 130 3.54 -12.90 0.59
C ASP A 130 4.16 -11.95 -0.45
N GLU A 131 3.32 -11.07 -1.03
CA GLU A 131 3.73 -10.03 -2.00
C GLU A 131 4.69 -9.00 -1.39
N VAL A 132 4.62 -8.75 -0.06
CA VAL A 132 5.44 -7.72 0.59
C VAL A 132 6.93 -8.03 0.46
N GLU A 133 7.32 -9.28 0.70
CA GLU A 133 8.74 -9.64 0.59
C GLU A 133 9.25 -9.63 -0.85
N GLU A 134 8.40 -10.00 -1.81
CA GLU A 134 8.71 -9.97 -3.24
C GLU A 134 8.90 -8.54 -3.72
N ASP A 135 7.99 -7.64 -3.36
CA ASP A 135 8.06 -6.23 -3.71
C ASP A 135 9.28 -5.55 -3.09
N MET A 136 9.60 -5.83 -1.82
CA MET A 136 10.81 -5.28 -1.19
C MET A 136 12.09 -5.74 -1.89
N ARG A 137 12.13 -6.99 -2.39
CA ARG A 137 13.24 -7.47 -3.25
C ARG A 137 13.23 -6.76 -4.60
N GLY A 138 12.06 -6.51 -5.18
CA GLY A 138 11.90 -5.75 -6.41
C GLY A 138 12.47 -4.33 -6.30
N LEU A 139 12.18 -3.63 -5.20
CA LEU A 139 12.71 -2.29 -4.94
C LEU A 139 14.24 -2.29 -4.83
N LEU A 140 14.84 -3.29 -4.18
CA LEU A 140 16.31 -3.44 -4.15
C LEU A 140 16.89 -3.66 -5.54
N GLN A 141 16.26 -4.52 -6.35
CA GLN A 141 16.70 -4.77 -7.72
C GLN A 141 16.67 -3.52 -8.59
N LEU A 142 15.73 -2.60 -8.37
CA LEU A 142 15.72 -1.32 -9.06
C LEU A 142 16.96 -0.48 -8.73
N LEU A 143 17.39 -0.46 -7.47
CA LEU A 143 18.60 0.25 -7.04
C LEU A 143 19.89 -0.40 -7.56
N ASP A 144 19.89 -1.72 -7.73
CA ASP A 144 21.02 -2.46 -8.29
C ASP A 144 21.19 -2.25 -9.79
N LYS A 145 20.08 -2.26 -10.52
CA LYS A 145 20.09 -2.25 -11.99
C LYS A 145 20.23 -0.84 -12.55
N PHE A 146 19.65 0.14 -11.88
CA PHE A 146 19.47 1.47 -12.45
C PHE A 146 20.13 2.55 -11.60
N PRO A 147 20.81 3.53 -12.24
CA PRO A 147 21.42 4.62 -11.49
C PRO A 147 20.34 5.53 -10.89
N MET A 148 20.54 5.89 -9.62
CA MET A 148 19.74 6.90 -8.94
C MET A 148 19.90 8.27 -9.61
N MET A 149 18.80 9.01 -9.72
CA MET A 149 18.83 10.38 -10.23
C MET A 149 19.32 11.35 -9.15
N THR A 150 20.34 12.15 -9.46
CA THR A 150 20.98 13.08 -8.52
C THR A 150 20.28 14.43 -8.40
N ASN A 151 19.47 14.81 -9.40
CA ASN A 151 18.69 16.04 -9.39
C ASN A 151 17.21 15.66 -9.21
N MET A 152 16.76 15.60 -7.95
CA MET A 152 15.37 15.31 -7.58
C MET A 152 14.51 16.59 -7.56
N ASP A 153 14.67 17.42 -8.59
CA ASP A 153 13.92 18.67 -8.82
C ASP A 153 12.89 18.48 -9.95
#